data_AF-A0A336LVC1-F1
#
_entry.id   AF-A0A336LVC1-F1
#
_cell.length_a   1.000
_cell.length_b   1.000
_cell.length_c   1.000
_cell.angle_alpha   90.00
_cell.angle_beta   90.00
_cell.angle_gamma   90.00
#
_symmetry.space_group_name_H-M   'P 1'
#
loop_
_entity.id
_entity.type
_entity.pdbx_description
1 polymer ?
#
loop_
_entity_poly.entity_id
_entity_poly.type
_entity_poly.pdbx_seq_one_letter_code
_entity_poly.pdbx_strand_id
1 'polypeptide(L)'
;MLLKFLFIANILILSIINVNGGISEIFNLKDYFRMPLMSSYDPYDPCMFSSTTNRSIYCITRTKIKPDPSNSVWNYTEAFSSKTKLHFRHDVIMRGICIESCMKKISQLSAEEIQRYDSTDFNDEDFTYDPVNFKNTLKYRRELQKSVNLCVNMQLKDQFNLTGYSTINHCDAEDDDYSYDYLDKIFILIVILIALSALSGTIYDMRFRKNRSEVEKSQVFDKVLMSFSLQENWKRLMAPPKTKLSQDLKFVQAIRCMSMFVIVYMHLDMGFNMNPANPEYIELHRKLLICSTTLDLAISTQTFVMRFDIN
;
A
#
# COMPACT_ATOMS: atom_id res chain seq x y z
N MET A 1 20.68 32.36 -15.49
CA MET A 1 21.15 31.38 -16.51
C MET A 1 21.77 30.16 -15.86
N LEU A 2 22.72 30.33 -14.93
CA LEU A 2 23.33 29.25 -14.14
C LEU A 2 22.32 28.33 -13.43
N LEU A 3 21.26 28.90 -12.83
CA LEU A 3 20.24 28.13 -12.11
C LEU A 3 19.35 27.28 -13.04
N LYS A 4 19.04 27.78 -14.24
CA LYS A 4 18.33 27.02 -15.27
C LYS A 4 19.21 25.89 -15.80
N PHE A 5 20.51 26.14 -15.94
CA PHE A 5 21.49 25.14 -16.35
C PHE A 5 21.66 24.06 -15.27
N LEU A 6 21.71 24.43 -13.99
CA LEU A 6 21.75 23.50 -12.85
C LEU A 6 20.46 22.69 -12.72
N PHE A 7 19.29 23.27 -12.99
CA PHE A 7 18.01 22.57 -12.93
C PHE A 7 17.86 21.59 -14.10
N ILE A 8 18.17 22.02 -15.32
CA ILE A 8 18.19 21.17 -16.50
C ILE A 8 19.25 20.07 -16.34
N ALA A 9 20.43 20.40 -15.81
CA ALA A 9 21.46 19.42 -15.49
C ALA A 9 21.00 18.44 -14.40
N ASN A 10 20.28 18.87 -13.37
CA ASN A 10 19.73 17.94 -12.36
C ASN A 10 18.64 17.04 -12.95
N ILE A 11 17.75 17.56 -13.80
CA ILE A 11 16.77 16.72 -14.51
C ILE A 11 17.46 15.76 -15.47
N LEU A 12 18.48 16.22 -16.22
CA LEU A 12 19.28 15.38 -17.12
C LEU A 12 20.10 14.36 -16.34
N ILE A 13 20.66 14.71 -15.19
CA ILE A 13 21.39 13.78 -14.32
C ILE A 13 20.42 12.76 -13.73
N LEU A 14 19.24 13.16 -13.26
CA LEU A 14 18.19 12.26 -12.79
C LEU A 14 17.70 11.33 -13.90
N SER A 15 17.55 11.82 -15.13
CA SER A 15 17.13 11.00 -16.29
C SER A 15 18.25 10.15 -16.89
N ILE A 16 19.51 10.58 -16.85
CA ILE A 16 20.69 9.79 -17.25
C ILE A 16 20.98 8.71 -16.20
N ILE A 17 20.80 8.99 -14.89
CA ILE A 17 20.83 7.97 -13.84
C ILE A 17 19.68 6.97 -14.03
N ASN A 18 18.52 7.42 -14.54
CA ASN A 18 17.39 6.54 -14.90
C ASN A 18 17.71 5.62 -16.10
N VAL A 19 18.58 6.04 -17.01
CA VAL A 19 18.95 5.28 -18.22
C VAL A 19 20.20 4.42 -18.02
N ASN A 20 21.16 4.83 -17.18
CA ASN A 20 22.47 4.17 -17.06
C ASN A 20 22.80 3.64 -15.64
N GLY A 21 21.89 3.73 -14.67
CA GLY A 21 22.17 3.44 -13.25
C GLY A 21 21.53 2.17 -12.67
N GLY A 22 20.89 1.33 -13.48
CA GLY A 22 20.31 0.07 -13.01
C GLY A 22 21.31 -1.08 -13.12
N ILE A 23 22.14 -1.31 -12.09
CA ILE A 23 22.79 -2.63 -11.97
C ILE A 23 21.71 -3.59 -11.49
N SER A 24 21.03 -4.25 -12.42
CA SER A 24 20.12 -5.36 -12.13
C SER A 24 20.89 -6.44 -11.37
N GLU A 25 20.38 -6.91 -10.24
CA GLU A 25 20.97 -8.09 -9.60
C GLU A 25 20.72 -9.30 -10.50
N ILE A 26 21.76 -9.82 -11.15
CA ILE A 26 21.64 -11.03 -11.96
C ILE A 26 21.60 -12.22 -11.01
N PHE A 27 20.43 -12.54 -10.47
CA PHE A 27 20.15 -13.84 -9.86
C PHE A 27 19.61 -14.82 -10.91
N ASN A 28 19.81 -16.11 -10.68
CA ASN A 28 19.35 -17.13 -11.62
C ASN A 28 17.82 -17.23 -11.56
N LEU A 29 17.15 -16.72 -12.60
CA LEU A 29 15.69 -16.76 -12.72
C LEU A 29 15.12 -18.17 -12.57
N LYS A 30 15.82 -19.19 -13.08
CA LYS A 30 15.37 -20.58 -12.98
C LYS A 30 15.31 -21.06 -11.53
N ASP A 31 16.26 -20.66 -10.70
CA ASP A 31 16.27 -21.01 -9.28
C ASP A 31 15.28 -20.14 -8.51
N TYR A 32 15.12 -18.87 -8.90
CA TYR A 32 14.12 -17.97 -8.33
C TYR A 32 12.70 -18.53 -8.45
N PHE A 33 12.30 -18.96 -9.65
CA PHE A 33 10.97 -19.54 -9.90
C PHE A 33 10.73 -20.91 -9.26
N ARG A 34 11.73 -21.50 -8.58
CA ARG A 34 11.52 -22.69 -7.75
C ARG A 34 10.97 -22.35 -6.37
N MET A 35 11.12 -21.10 -5.91
CA MET A 35 10.55 -20.66 -4.64
C MET A 35 9.03 -20.56 -4.76
N PRO A 36 8.28 -20.80 -3.67
CA PRO A 36 6.86 -20.54 -3.65
C PRO A 36 6.57 -19.07 -3.95
N LEU A 37 5.47 -18.79 -4.67
CA LEU A 37 5.00 -17.42 -4.86
C LEU A 37 4.77 -16.74 -3.51
N MET A 38 5.19 -15.48 -3.43
CA MET A 38 5.04 -14.66 -2.24
C MET A 38 3.58 -14.45 -1.87
N SER A 39 2.71 -14.15 -2.84
CA SER A 39 1.27 -14.11 -2.63
C SER A 39 0.53 -14.94 -3.67
N SER A 40 -0.51 -15.65 -3.24
CA SER A 40 -1.38 -16.44 -4.11
C SER A 40 -2.77 -16.51 -3.49
N TYR A 41 -3.80 -16.21 -4.26
CA TYR A 41 -5.15 -16.02 -3.73
C TYR A 41 -6.12 -16.92 -4.47
N ASP A 42 -6.93 -17.68 -3.74
CA ASP A 42 -8.12 -18.31 -4.30
C ASP A 42 -9.03 -17.23 -4.91
N PRO A 43 -9.82 -17.52 -5.95
CA PRO A 43 -10.72 -16.54 -6.54
C PRO A 43 -11.72 -15.99 -5.51
N TYR A 44 -11.61 -14.70 -5.20
CA TYR A 44 -12.41 -14.05 -4.16
C TYR A 44 -13.90 -14.00 -4.54
N ASP A 45 -14.24 -13.38 -5.67
CA ASP A 45 -15.65 -13.19 -6.05
C ASP A 45 -16.40 -14.52 -6.17
N PRO A 46 -15.87 -15.57 -6.83
CA PRO A 46 -16.54 -16.87 -6.83
C PRO A 46 -16.71 -17.46 -5.43
N CYS A 47 -15.73 -17.29 -4.53
CA CYS A 47 -15.89 -17.79 -3.16
C CYS A 47 -17.02 -17.08 -2.41
N MET A 48 -17.11 -15.75 -2.56
CA MET A 48 -18.08 -14.94 -1.81
C MET A 48 -19.49 -14.98 -2.40
N PHE A 49 -19.64 -15.16 -3.72
CA PHE A 49 -20.92 -15.06 -4.41
C PHE A 49 -21.46 -16.39 -4.96
N SER A 50 -20.65 -17.46 -4.99
CA SER A 50 -21.07 -18.78 -5.50
C SER A 50 -21.34 -19.81 -4.40
N SER A 51 -21.30 -19.43 -3.13
CA SER A 51 -21.43 -20.38 -2.03
C SER A 51 -22.75 -21.12 -2.07
N THR A 52 -22.66 -22.44 -1.93
CA THR A 52 -23.82 -23.31 -1.74
C THR A 52 -24.27 -23.41 -0.28
N THR A 53 -23.54 -22.77 0.63
CA THR A 53 -23.81 -22.74 2.06
C THR A 53 -24.29 -21.35 2.49
N ASN A 54 -25.08 -21.27 3.57
CA ASN A 54 -25.63 -20.00 4.08
C ASN A 54 -24.58 -18.99 4.61
N ARG A 55 -23.27 -19.31 4.59
CA ARG A 55 -22.21 -18.42 5.08
C ARG A 55 -20.89 -18.64 4.34
N SER A 56 -20.59 -17.77 3.38
CA SER A 56 -19.30 -17.71 2.68
C SER A 56 -18.23 -17.05 3.55
N ILE A 57 -17.02 -17.61 3.63
CA ILE A 57 -15.88 -17.02 4.35
C ILE A 57 -14.62 -17.12 3.50
N TYR A 58 -13.91 -16.01 3.37
CA TYR A 58 -12.63 -15.91 2.69
C TYR A 58 -11.57 -15.37 3.65
N CYS A 59 -10.46 -16.09 3.81
CA CYS A 59 -9.42 -15.72 4.78
C CYS A 59 -8.09 -15.39 4.08
N ILE A 60 -7.45 -14.31 4.51
CA ILE A 60 -6.06 -14.00 4.18
C ILE A 60 -5.16 -14.51 5.29
N THR A 61 -4.15 -15.28 4.93
CA THR A 61 -3.17 -15.83 5.87
C THR A 61 -1.77 -15.41 5.52
N ARG A 62 -0.92 -15.33 6.54
CA ARG A 62 0.52 -15.35 6.37
C ARG A 62 1.07 -16.67 6.86
N THR A 63 2.02 -17.23 6.13
CA THR A 63 2.61 -18.52 6.42
C THR A 63 4.11 -18.38 6.46
N LYS A 64 4.71 -18.73 7.60
CA LYS A 64 6.15 -18.92 7.72
C LYS A 64 6.47 -20.33 7.26
N ILE A 65 7.36 -20.47 6.27
CA ILE A 65 7.84 -21.78 5.83
C ILE A 65 8.75 -22.35 6.92
N LYS A 66 8.56 -23.63 7.24
CA LYS A 66 9.34 -24.36 8.22
C LYS A 66 10.74 -24.61 7.67
N PRO A 67 11.80 -24.33 8.46
CA PRO A 67 13.15 -24.65 8.03
C PRO A 67 13.33 -26.14 7.72
N ASP A 68 13.88 -26.43 6.55
CA ASP A 68 14.16 -27.79 6.08
C ASP A 68 15.49 -27.84 5.31
N PRO A 69 16.63 -28.04 6.00
CA PRO A 69 17.94 -28.09 5.36
C PRO A 69 18.11 -29.19 4.32
N SER A 70 17.24 -30.22 4.35
CA SER A 70 17.25 -31.32 3.39
C SER A 70 16.59 -30.94 2.05
N ASN A 71 15.78 -29.88 2.04
CA ASN A 71 15.07 -29.40 0.87
C ASN A 71 15.86 -28.30 0.15
N SER A 72 16.23 -28.57 -1.10
CA SER A 72 16.98 -27.61 -1.93
C SER A 72 16.25 -26.27 -2.17
N VAL A 73 14.91 -26.30 -2.23
CA VAL A 73 14.08 -25.10 -2.37
C VAL A 73 14.18 -24.25 -1.10
N TRP A 74 14.07 -24.87 0.08
CA TRP A 74 14.24 -24.16 1.35
C TRP A 74 15.62 -23.48 1.43
N ASN A 75 16.69 -24.22 1.15
CA ASN A 75 18.06 -23.69 1.24
C ASN A 75 18.25 -22.45 0.35
N TYR A 76 17.66 -22.46 -0.85
CA TYR A 76 17.68 -21.31 -1.73
C TYR A 76 16.81 -20.17 -1.19
N THR A 77 15.57 -20.45 -0.75
CA THR A 77 14.66 -19.48 -0.15
C THR A 77 15.26 -18.78 1.06
N GLU A 78 15.90 -19.53 1.97
CA GLU A 78 16.57 -19.00 3.15
C GLU A 78 17.75 -18.10 2.77
N ALA A 79 18.63 -18.57 1.89
CA ALA A 79 19.78 -17.81 1.43
C ALA A 79 19.36 -16.50 0.73
N PHE A 80 18.31 -16.55 -0.10
CA PHE A 80 17.76 -15.39 -0.78
C PHE A 80 17.12 -14.40 0.21
N SER A 81 16.25 -14.89 1.09
CA SER A 81 15.50 -14.09 2.08
C SER A 81 16.38 -13.49 3.19
N SER A 82 17.56 -14.08 3.45
CA SER A 82 18.52 -13.57 4.43
C SER A 82 19.00 -12.15 4.12
N LYS A 83 18.96 -11.73 2.84
CA LYS A 83 19.36 -10.40 2.38
C LYS A 83 18.20 -9.41 2.47
N THR A 84 17.67 -9.18 3.66
CA THR A 84 16.44 -8.39 3.90
C THR A 84 16.46 -6.95 3.37
N LYS A 85 17.65 -6.35 3.18
CA LYS A 85 17.80 -5.01 2.58
C LYS A 85 17.61 -5.00 1.06
N LEU A 86 17.78 -6.14 0.41
CA LEU A 86 17.71 -6.30 -1.04
C LEU A 86 16.46 -7.06 -1.45
N HIS A 87 16.19 -8.16 -0.78
CA HIS A 87 15.15 -9.11 -1.17
C HIS A 87 13.98 -9.08 -0.21
N PHE A 88 12.80 -9.39 -0.73
CA PHE A 88 11.65 -9.68 0.12
C PHE A 88 11.88 -11.01 0.85
N ARG A 89 11.09 -11.23 1.90
CA ARG A 89 11.12 -12.46 2.68
C ARG A 89 10.31 -13.54 1.98
N HIS A 90 10.95 -14.33 1.11
CA HIS A 90 10.32 -15.46 0.41
C HIS A 90 10.07 -16.66 1.34
N ASP A 91 10.65 -16.64 2.53
CA ASP A 91 10.35 -17.56 3.63
C ASP A 91 9.02 -17.25 4.33
N VAL A 92 8.40 -16.10 4.06
CA VAL A 92 7.03 -15.77 4.48
C VAL A 92 6.14 -15.46 3.29
N ILE A 93 5.15 -16.31 3.12
CA ILE A 93 4.20 -16.23 2.01
C ILE A 93 2.82 -15.83 2.52
N MET A 94 1.99 -15.31 1.63
CA MET A 94 0.61 -14.95 1.90
C MET A 94 -0.33 -15.76 1.02
N ARG A 95 -1.44 -16.23 1.61
CA ARG A 95 -2.45 -16.98 0.88
C ARG A 95 -3.84 -16.41 1.10
N GLY A 96 -4.63 -16.34 0.04
CA GLY A 96 -6.08 -16.16 0.13
C GLY A 96 -6.76 -17.49 0.02
N ILE A 97 -7.57 -17.85 1.02
CA ILE A 97 -8.17 -19.16 1.16
C ILE A 97 -9.68 -19.04 1.19
N CYS A 98 -10.33 -19.69 0.23
CA CYS A 98 -11.77 -19.90 0.28
C CYS A 98 -12.10 -21.04 1.25
N ILE A 99 -12.79 -20.74 2.35
CA ILE A 99 -12.99 -21.71 3.44
C ILE A 99 -13.84 -22.90 2.99
N GLU A 100 -14.91 -22.70 2.21
CA GLU A 100 -15.74 -23.79 1.70
C GLU A 100 -14.91 -24.78 0.86
N SER A 101 -14.10 -24.26 -0.06
CA SER A 101 -13.21 -25.08 -0.90
C SER A 101 -12.14 -25.80 -0.07
N CYS A 102 -11.60 -25.12 0.93
CA CYS A 102 -10.63 -25.70 1.86
C CYS A 102 -11.24 -26.87 2.66
N MET A 103 -12.40 -26.67 3.26
CA MET A 103 -13.09 -27.70 4.04
C MET A 103 -13.49 -28.91 3.19
N LYS A 104 -13.91 -28.68 1.93
CA LYS A 104 -14.19 -29.77 0.98
C LYS A 104 -12.95 -30.61 0.64
N LYS A 105 -11.76 -30.00 0.59
CA LYS A 105 -10.50 -30.74 0.38
C LYS A 105 -10.11 -31.52 1.64
N ILE A 106 -10.24 -30.91 2.82
CA ILE A 106 -9.91 -31.56 4.09
C ILE A 106 -10.79 -32.79 4.34
N SER A 107 -12.09 -32.72 4.01
CA SER A 107 -13.02 -33.84 4.22
C SER A 107 -12.71 -35.09 3.39
N GLN A 108 -11.84 -34.96 2.37
CA GLN A 108 -11.39 -36.06 1.53
C GLN A 108 -10.09 -36.70 2.03
N LEU A 109 -9.44 -36.13 3.05
CA LEU A 109 -8.17 -36.63 3.57
C LEU A 109 -8.37 -37.74 4.61
N SER A 110 -7.44 -38.70 4.58
CA SER A 110 -7.25 -39.68 5.65
C SER A 110 -6.62 -39.05 6.91
N ALA A 111 -6.72 -39.74 8.05
CA ALA A 111 -6.09 -39.29 9.30
C ALA A 111 -4.56 -39.15 9.18
N GLU A 112 -3.93 -40.03 8.40
CA GLU A 112 -2.48 -40.02 8.15
C GLU A 112 -2.07 -38.80 7.32
N GLU A 113 -2.86 -38.44 6.30
CA GLU A 113 -2.64 -37.23 5.50
C GLU A 113 -2.84 -35.97 6.32
N ILE A 114 -3.87 -35.92 7.16
CA ILE A 114 -4.07 -34.80 8.09
C ILE A 114 -2.84 -34.64 8.98
N GLN A 115 -2.32 -35.72 9.55
CA GLN A 115 -1.10 -35.66 10.38
C GLN A 115 0.13 -35.21 9.57
N ARG A 116 0.24 -35.61 8.29
CA ARG A 116 1.33 -35.18 7.41
C ARG A 116 1.32 -33.68 7.12
N TYR A 117 0.14 -33.08 6.96
CA TYR A 117 0.01 -31.64 6.66
C TYR A 117 -0.13 -30.76 7.91
N ASP A 118 -0.44 -31.36 9.06
CA ASP A 118 -0.51 -30.62 10.31
C ASP A 118 0.88 -30.13 10.71
N SER A 119 0.99 -28.81 10.92
CA SER A 119 2.22 -28.19 11.41
C SER A 119 1.84 -27.37 12.62
N THR A 120 2.50 -27.63 13.74
CA THR A 120 2.39 -26.78 14.92
C THR A 120 3.09 -25.45 14.67
N ASP A 121 2.72 -24.45 15.46
CA ASP A 121 3.51 -23.23 15.51
C ASP A 121 4.93 -23.57 15.96
N PHE A 122 5.89 -22.99 15.27
CA PHE A 122 7.32 -23.19 15.50
C PHE A 122 8.07 -21.85 15.52
N ASN A 123 7.35 -20.73 15.43
CA ASN A 123 7.96 -19.43 15.21
C ASN A 123 7.84 -18.55 16.46
N ASP A 124 8.98 -18.03 16.92
CA ASP A 124 9.06 -17.05 18.01
C ASP A 124 9.01 -15.60 17.51
N GLU A 125 9.19 -15.37 16.19
CA GLU A 125 9.14 -14.04 15.59
C GLU A 125 7.71 -13.66 15.13
N ASP A 126 7.27 -12.43 15.40
CA ASP A 126 6.02 -11.93 14.82
C ASP A 126 6.21 -11.58 13.33
N PHE A 127 5.56 -12.37 12.48
CA PHE A 127 5.46 -12.17 11.03
C PHE A 127 4.05 -11.75 10.61
N THR A 128 3.14 -11.65 11.57
CA THR A 128 1.72 -11.40 11.37
C THR A 128 1.39 -9.94 11.63
N TYR A 129 0.17 -9.54 11.30
CA TYR A 129 -0.35 -8.27 11.77
C TYR A 129 -1.06 -8.47 13.10
N ASP A 130 -1.11 -7.40 13.90
CA ASP A 130 -1.88 -7.38 15.14
C ASP A 130 -3.34 -7.75 14.84
N PRO A 131 -3.87 -8.85 15.43
CA PRO A 131 -5.23 -9.31 15.17
C PRO A 131 -6.31 -8.32 15.61
N VAL A 132 -5.98 -7.32 16.44
CA VAL A 132 -6.93 -6.28 16.88
C VAL A 132 -7.25 -5.29 15.76
N ASN A 133 -6.37 -5.16 14.76
CA ASN A 133 -6.59 -4.26 13.62
C ASN A 133 -7.72 -4.72 12.68
N PHE A 134 -8.11 -5.99 12.75
CA PHE A 134 -9.11 -6.58 11.87
C PHE A 134 -10.24 -7.23 12.67
N LYS A 135 -11.49 -6.89 12.35
CA LYS A 135 -12.70 -7.37 13.03
C LYS A 135 -12.76 -8.91 13.03
N ASN A 136 -13.21 -9.49 14.13
CA ASN A 136 -13.44 -10.93 14.29
C ASN A 136 -12.20 -11.85 14.09
N THR A 137 -10.99 -11.32 13.88
CA THR A 137 -9.79 -12.13 13.62
C THR A 137 -9.51 -13.16 14.72
N LEU A 138 -9.65 -12.78 16.00
CA LEU A 138 -9.47 -13.70 17.13
C LEU A 138 -10.54 -14.81 17.18
N LYS A 139 -11.75 -14.55 16.66
CA LYS A 139 -12.79 -15.58 16.51
C LYS A 139 -12.37 -16.56 15.40
N TYR A 140 -12.02 -16.04 14.23
CA TYR A 140 -11.60 -16.88 13.10
C TYR A 140 -10.32 -17.68 13.40
N ARG A 141 -9.35 -17.11 14.14
CA ARG A 141 -8.16 -17.84 14.63
C ARG A 141 -8.51 -18.98 15.60
N ARG A 142 -9.61 -18.89 16.35
CA ARG A 142 -10.03 -20.01 17.23
C ARG A 142 -10.75 -21.10 16.44
N GLU A 143 -11.54 -20.73 15.44
CA GLU A 143 -12.45 -21.65 14.74
C GLU A 143 -11.82 -22.30 13.49
N LEU A 144 -11.03 -21.55 12.73
CA LEU A 144 -10.60 -21.92 11.37
C LEU A 144 -9.09 -22.13 11.22
N GLN A 145 -8.29 -21.74 12.20
CA GLN A 145 -6.84 -21.71 12.12
C GLN A 145 -6.21 -23.06 11.76
N LYS A 146 -6.74 -24.15 12.34
CA LYS A 146 -6.28 -25.51 12.01
C LYS A 146 -6.57 -25.88 10.56
N SER A 147 -7.81 -25.68 10.12
CA SER A 147 -8.25 -26.00 8.75
C SER A 147 -7.46 -25.22 7.71
N VAL A 148 -7.29 -23.92 7.94
CA VAL A 148 -6.55 -23.04 7.03
C VAL A 148 -5.07 -23.43 6.97
N ASN A 149 -4.45 -23.75 8.10
CA ASN A 149 -3.07 -24.22 8.14
C ASN A 149 -2.89 -25.53 7.35
N LEU A 150 -3.81 -26.49 7.49
CA LEU A 150 -3.81 -27.71 6.71
C LEU A 150 -3.89 -27.43 5.21
N CYS A 151 -4.82 -26.58 4.77
CA CYS A 151 -5.01 -26.27 3.34
C CYS A 151 -3.78 -25.61 2.72
N VAL A 152 -3.11 -24.69 3.41
CA VAL A 152 -1.86 -24.11 2.91
C VAL A 152 -0.76 -25.16 2.85
N ASN A 153 -0.64 -26.02 3.87
CA ASN A 153 0.39 -27.06 3.90
C ASN A 153 0.18 -28.15 2.85
N MET A 154 -1.05 -28.48 2.47
CA MET A 154 -1.32 -29.34 1.32
C MET A 154 -0.67 -28.76 0.06
N GLN A 155 -0.93 -27.48 -0.24
CA GLN A 155 -0.36 -26.81 -1.42
C GLN A 155 1.17 -26.75 -1.36
N LEU A 156 1.73 -26.38 -0.22
CA LEU A 156 3.18 -26.31 -0.03
C LEU A 156 3.86 -27.67 -0.18
N LYS A 157 3.25 -28.71 0.38
CA LYS A 157 3.82 -30.06 0.36
C LYS A 157 3.74 -30.66 -1.04
N ASP A 158 2.61 -30.51 -1.71
CA ASP A 158 2.39 -31.08 -3.05
C ASP A 158 3.29 -30.41 -4.10
N GLN A 159 3.48 -29.09 -4.02
CA GLN A 159 4.23 -28.35 -5.05
C GLN A 159 5.73 -28.25 -4.76
N PHE A 160 6.12 -28.15 -3.49
CA PHE A 160 7.51 -27.83 -3.11
C PHE A 160 8.11 -28.83 -2.11
N ASN A 161 7.33 -29.81 -1.65
CA ASN A 161 7.69 -30.71 -0.56
C ASN A 161 8.07 -29.97 0.74
N LEU A 162 7.54 -28.75 0.94
CA LEU A 162 7.74 -27.91 2.12
C LEU A 162 6.52 -27.97 3.04
N THR A 163 6.69 -27.57 4.30
CA THR A 163 5.60 -27.30 5.23
C THR A 163 5.83 -25.96 5.90
N GLY A 164 4.82 -25.40 6.55
CA GLY A 164 4.90 -24.13 7.25
C GLY A 164 3.79 -23.98 8.27
N TYR A 165 3.85 -22.89 9.03
CA TYR A 165 2.79 -22.52 9.95
C TYR A 165 2.10 -21.27 9.43
N SER A 166 0.82 -21.41 9.15
CA SER A 166 -0.04 -20.34 8.66
C SER A 166 -0.77 -19.70 9.81
N THR A 167 -0.88 -18.39 9.83
CA THR A 167 -1.67 -17.61 10.77
C THR A 167 -2.67 -16.75 10.00
N ILE A 168 -3.91 -16.74 10.45
CA ILE A 168 -4.95 -15.89 9.84
C ILE A 168 -4.65 -14.41 10.14
N ASN A 169 -4.51 -13.60 9.10
CA ASN A 169 -4.39 -12.14 9.24
C ASN A 169 -5.77 -11.50 9.41
N HIS A 170 -6.70 -11.80 8.50
CA HIS A 170 -8.10 -11.40 8.56
C HIS A 170 -8.94 -12.35 7.73
N CYS A 171 -10.25 -12.32 7.94
CA CYS A 171 -11.22 -12.98 7.06
C CYS A 171 -12.39 -12.05 6.81
N ASP A 172 -12.96 -12.19 5.61
CA ASP A 172 -14.22 -11.58 5.22
C ASP A 172 -15.29 -12.68 5.23
N ALA A 173 -16.43 -12.40 5.85
CA ALA A 173 -17.62 -13.22 5.72
C ALA A 173 -18.74 -12.47 5.01
N GLU A 174 -19.61 -13.21 4.33
CA GLU A 174 -20.76 -12.65 3.59
C GLU A 174 -21.71 -11.84 4.49
N ASP A 175 -21.83 -12.25 5.75
CA ASP A 175 -22.67 -11.61 6.75
C ASP A 175 -21.94 -10.55 7.59
N ASP A 176 -20.67 -10.25 7.29
CA ASP A 176 -19.95 -9.21 8.01
C ASP A 176 -20.53 -7.84 7.63
N ASP A 177 -21.38 -7.31 8.52
CA ASP A 177 -21.90 -5.95 8.41
C ASP A 177 -20.74 -4.95 8.56
N TYR A 178 -20.52 -4.12 7.54
CA TYR A 178 -19.61 -2.99 7.56
C TYR A 178 -20.20 -1.88 8.44
N SER A 179 -20.10 -2.07 9.75
CA SER A 179 -20.50 -1.08 10.73
C SER A 179 -19.47 0.06 10.76
N TYR A 180 -19.86 1.27 10.37
CA TYR A 180 -19.02 2.47 10.50
C TYR A 180 -18.55 2.63 11.95
N ASP A 181 -17.23 2.61 12.13
CA ASP A 181 -16.64 2.81 13.44
C ASP A 181 -16.68 4.30 13.85
N TYR A 182 -16.17 4.62 15.04
CA TYR A 182 -16.15 6.00 15.52
C TYR A 182 -15.23 6.89 14.67
N LEU A 183 -14.13 6.35 14.15
CA LEU A 183 -13.17 7.07 13.32
C LEU A 183 -13.74 7.35 11.93
N ASP A 184 -14.46 6.40 11.34
CA ASP A 184 -15.19 6.56 10.09
C ASP A 184 -16.21 7.69 10.20
N LYS A 185 -16.97 7.72 11.30
CA LYS A 185 -17.95 8.79 11.56
C LYS A 185 -17.28 10.15 11.72
N ILE A 186 -16.15 10.23 12.44
CA ILE A 186 -15.36 11.45 12.55
C ILE A 186 -14.84 11.89 11.19
N PHE A 187 -14.30 10.96 10.40
CA PHE A 187 -13.76 11.25 9.07
C PHE A 187 -14.85 11.80 8.15
N ILE A 188 -16.00 11.14 8.09
CA ILE A 188 -17.17 11.61 7.32
C ILE A 188 -17.59 13.00 7.77
N LEU A 189 -17.64 13.26 9.09
CA LEU A 189 -17.97 14.57 9.64
C LEU A 189 -16.97 15.64 9.18
N ILE A 190 -15.66 15.38 9.25
CA ILE A 190 -14.62 16.32 8.81
C ILE A 190 -14.77 16.61 7.31
N VAL A 191 -14.98 15.58 6.48
CA VAL A 191 -15.18 15.73 5.04
C VAL A 191 -16.40 16.60 4.74
N ILE A 192 -17.52 16.37 5.44
CA ILE A 192 -18.73 17.19 5.31
C ILE A 192 -18.45 18.63 5.72
N LEU A 193 -17.76 18.87 6.84
CA LEU A 193 -17.43 20.22 7.30
C LEU A 193 -16.54 20.98 6.29
N ILE A 194 -15.56 20.31 5.70
CA ILE A 194 -14.71 20.89 4.65
C ILE A 194 -15.55 21.21 3.40
N ALA A 195 -16.40 20.27 2.96
CA ALA A 195 -17.26 20.47 1.81
C ALA A 195 -18.25 21.64 2.01
N LEU A 196 -18.87 21.72 3.19
CA LEU A 196 -19.76 22.81 3.55
C LEU A 196 -19.03 24.15 3.63
N SER A 197 -17.80 24.17 4.16
CA SER A 197 -16.97 25.37 4.19
C SER A 197 -16.63 25.84 2.78
N ALA A 198 -16.24 24.92 1.89
CA ALA A 198 -15.94 25.21 0.49
C ALA A 198 -17.17 25.71 -0.30
N LEU A 199 -18.33 25.08 -0.09
CA LEU A 199 -19.61 25.50 -0.66
C LEU A 199 -20.00 26.89 -0.17
N SER A 200 -19.96 27.11 1.15
CA SER A 200 -20.33 28.38 1.76
C SER A 200 -19.42 29.53 1.29
N GLY A 201 -18.10 29.30 1.26
CA GLY A 201 -17.13 30.26 0.73
C GLY A 201 -17.35 30.59 -0.73
N THR A 202 -17.63 29.57 -1.55
CA THR A 202 -17.89 29.76 -2.99
C THR A 202 -19.21 30.49 -3.25
N ILE A 203 -20.29 30.17 -2.52
CA ILE A 203 -21.59 30.85 -2.63
C ILE A 203 -21.46 32.31 -2.19
N TYR A 204 -20.78 32.56 -1.06
CA TYR A 204 -20.54 33.91 -0.56
C TYR A 204 -19.78 34.76 -1.58
N ASP A 205 -18.69 34.25 -2.14
CA ASP A 205 -17.92 34.92 -3.19
C ASP A 205 -18.81 35.23 -4.40
N MET A 206 -19.60 34.27 -4.89
CA MET A 206 -20.49 34.48 -6.03
C MET A 206 -21.56 35.57 -5.78
N ARG A 207 -22.16 35.61 -4.58
CA ARG A 207 -23.24 36.55 -4.26
C ARG A 207 -22.73 37.95 -3.95
N PHE A 208 -21.64 38.08 -3.20
CA PHE A 208 -21.14 39.37 -2.73
C PHE A 208 -20.05 39.98 -3.63
N ARG A 209 -19.68 39.30 -4.74
CA ARG A 209 -18.72 39.80 -5.75
C ARG A 209 -19.01 41.18 -6.30
N LYS A 210 -20.28 41.59 -6.33
CA LYS A 210 -20.74 42.81 -7.04
C LYS A 210 -20.59 44.09 -6.22
N ASN A 211 -20.47 43.99 -4.88
CA ASN A 211 -20.32 45.13 -3.96
C ASN A 211 -18.85 45.32 -3.51
N ARG A 212 -17.90 44.94 -4.37
CA ARG A 212 -16.46 44.79 -4.05
C ARG A 212 -15.76 46.08 -3.61
N SER A 213 -16.38 47.26 -3.76
CA SER A 213 -15.84 48.54 -3.26
C SER A 213 -15.93 48.72 -1.74
N GLU A 214 -16.69 47.88 -1.01
CA GLU A 214 -16.79 47.97 0.47
C GLU A 214 -15.98 46.90 1.23
N VAL A 215 -15.44 45.89 0.53
CA VAL A 215 -14.77 44.73 1.14
C VAL A 215 -13.35 45.06 1.67
N GLU A 216 -12.82 46.25 1.38
CA GLU A 216 -11.56 46.72 2.00
C GLU A 216 -11.68 46.93 3.52
N LYS A 217 -12.90 47.01 4.07
CA LYS A 217 -13.19 47.04 5.52
C LYS A 217 -13.66 45.69 6.09
N SER A 218 -13.34 44.58 5.42
CA SER A 218 -13.83 43.25 5.75
C SER A 218 -13.32 42.73 7.10
N GLN A 219 -14.26 42.22 7.91
CA GLN A 219 -13.99 41.56 9.18
C GLN A 219 -13.19 40.26 8.97
N VAL A 220 -12.49 39.79 10.01
CA VAL A 220 -11.70 38.54 9.98
C VAL A 220 -12.53 37.36 9.41
N PHE A 221 -13.83 37.35 9.70
CA PHE A 221 -14.77 36.34 9.22
C PHE A 221 -14.85 36.23 7.69
N ASP A 222 -14.95 37.34 6.95
CA ASP A 222 -15.06 37.22 5.48
C ASP A 222 -13.73 36.80 4.87
N LYS A 223 -12.59 37.16 5.47
CA LYS A 223 -11.28 36.67 5.03
C LYS A 223 -11.16 35.14 5.18
N VAL A 224 -11.64 34.59 6.31
CA VAL A 224 -11.67 33.14 6.54
C VAL A 224 -12.62 32.48 5.53
N LEU A 225 -13.83 32.99 5.36
CA LEU A 225 -14.82 32.41 4.45
C LEU A 225 -14.36 32.43 2.98
N MET A 226 -13.71 33.52 2.56
CA MET A 226 -13.12 33.65 1.22
C MET A 226 -11.92 32.71 1.00
N SER A 227 -11.25 32.26 2.06
CA SER A 227 -10.15 31.30 1.95
C SER A 227 -10.63 29.90 1.53
N PHE A 228 -11.92 29.62 1.69
CA PHE A 228 -12.56 28.39 1.21
C PHE A 228 -13.26 28.56 -0.16
N SER A 229 -13.28 29.75 -0.75
CA SER A 229 -13.86 29.96 -2.10
C SER A 229 -12.99 29.28 -3.16
N LEU A 230 -13.58 28.31 -3.88
CA LEU A 230 -12.89 27.63 -4.98
C LEU A 230 -12.57 28.59 -6.13
N GLN A 231 -13.46 29.53 -6.44
CA GLN A 231 -13.25 30.48 -7.54
C GLN A 231 -12.12 31.47 -7.24
N GLU A 232 -12.07 32.01 -6.03
CA GLU A 232 -11.02 32.95 -5.62
C GLU A 232 -9.68 32.23 -5.48
N ASN A 233 -9.65 31.03 -4.90
CA ASN A 233 -8.45 30.21 -4.84
C ASN A 233 -7.92 29.85 -6.23
N TRP A 234 -8.80 29.51 -7.17
CA TRP A 234 -8.42 29.28 -8.57
C TRP A 234 -7.84 30.52 -9.24
N LYS A 235 -8.45 31.69 -9.04
CA LYS A 235 -7.92 32.96 -9.56
C LYS A 235 -6.57 33.29 -8.96
N ARG A 236 -6.38 33.09 -7.66
CA ARG A 236 -5.09 33.30 -6.98
C ARG A 236 -4.03 32.33 -7.50
N LEU A 237 -4.40 31.08 -7.74
CA LEU A 237 -3.51 30.06 -8.30
C LEU A 237 -3.08 30.40 -9.74
N MET A 238 -4.00 30.94 -10.55
CA MET A 238 -3.75 31.33 -11.95
C MET A 238 -3.26 32.78 -12.11
N ALA A 239 -3.16 33.55 -11.02
CA ALA A 239 -2.80 34.95 -11.08
C ALA A 239 -1.33 35.12 -11.52
N PRO A 240 -1.02 36.10 -12.38
CA PRO A 240 0.36 36.39 -12.72
C PRO A 240 1.10 36.93 -11.48
N PRO A 241 2.38 36.56 -11.30
CA PRO A 241 3.16 37.03 -10.17
C PRO A 241 3.40 38.53 -10.25
N LYS A 242 3.19 39.19 -9.09
CA LYS A 242 3.14 40.65 -8.97
C LYS A 242 4.52 41.28 -8.76
N THR A 243 5.46 40.56 -8.16
CA THR A 243 6.81 41.08 -7.83
C THR A 243 7.86 40.54 -8.80
N LYS A 244 8.93 41.31 -9.03
CA LYS A 244 10.07 40.89 -9.87
C LYS A 244 10.70 39.59 -9.38
N LEU A 245 10.85 39.44 -8.06
CA LEU A 245 11.31 38.19 -7.42
C LEU A 245 10.38 37.01 -7.72
N SER A 246 9.07 37.19 -7.61
CA SER A 246 8.09 36.13 -7.90
C SER A 246 8.05 35.78 -9.39
N GLN A 247 8.31 36.74 -10.27
CA GLN A 247 8.49 36.50 -11.71
C GLN A 247 9.75 35.68 -12.00
N ASP A 248 10.86 35.96 -11.32
CA ASP A 248 12.12 35.24 -11.47
C ASP A 248 12.05 33.81 -10.91
N LEU A 249 11.20 33.57 -9.90
CA LEU A 249 10.99 32.27 -9.25
C LEU A 249 9.80 31.46 -9.81
N LYS A 250 9.15 31.88 -10.91
CA LYS A 250 8.02 31.15 -11.54
C LYS A 250 8.27 29.65 -11.76
N PHE A 251 9.52 29.29 -12.10
CA PHE A 251 9.89 27.90 -12.34
C PHE A 251 9.80 27.03 -11.07
N VAL A 252 9.98 27.62 -9.88
CA VAL A 252 9.85 26.91 -8.58
C VAL A 252 8.42 26.46 -8.35
N GLN A 253 7.43 27.28 -8.72
CA GLN A 253 6.02 26.90 -8.61
C GLN A 253 5.67 25.74 -9.54
N ALA A 254 6.27 25.69 -10.74
CA ALA A 254 6.11 24.55 -11.65
C ALA A 254 6.73 23.27 -11.04
N ILE A 255 7.91 23.37 -10.43
CA ILE A 255 8.56 22.25 -9.71
C ILE A 255 7.65 21.74 -8.58
N ARG A 256 7.09 22.63 -7.76
CA ARG A 256 6.19 22.26 -6.64
C ARG A 256 4.95 21.51 -7.14
N CYS A 257 4.40 21.94 -8.26
CA CYS A 257 3.26 21.26 -8.89
C CYS A 257 3.64 19.85 -9.36
N MET A 258 4.75 19.73 -10.10
CA MET A 258 5.24 18.44 -10.59
C MET A 258 5.60 17.48 -9.44
N SER A 259 6.25 17.97 -8.38
CA SER A 259 6.60 17.15 -7.23
C SER A 259 5.36 16.60 -6.51
N MET A 260 4.27 17.38 -6.43
CA MET A 260 3.03 16.91 -5.82
C MET A 260 2.43 15.73 -6.59
N PHE A 261 2.39 15.80 -7.93
CA PHE A 261 1.92 14.69 -8.75
C PHE A 261 2.79 13.44 -8.60
N VAL A 262 4.12 13.60 -8.55
CA VAL A 262 5.05 12.48 -8.32
C VAL A 262 4.80 11.82 -6.97
N ILE A 263 4.60 12.61 -5.90
CA ILE A 263 4.32 12.08 -4.56
C ILE A 263 2.99 11.32 -4.55
N VAL A 264 1.93 11.88 -5.15
CA VAL A 264 0.62 11.21 -5.23
C VAL A 264 0.74 9.90 -6.00
N TYR A 265 1.38 9.92 -7.17
CA TYR A 265 1.63 8.71 -7.96
C TYR A 265 2.40 7.65 -7.15
N MET A 266 3.44 8.04 -6.42
CA MET A 266 4.23 7.13 -5.59
C MET A 266 3.40 6.47 -4.48
N HIS A 267 2.50 7.21 -3.80
CA HIS A 267 1.66 6.63 -2.75
C HIS A 267 0.64 5.64 -3.33
N LEU A 268 0.09 5.94 -4.51
CA LEU A 268 -0.81 5.02 -5.21
C LEU A 268 -0.06 3.75 -5.63
N ASP A 269 1.11 3.91 -6.26
CA ASP A 269 1.96 2.81 -6.70
C ASP A 269 2.43 1.93 -5.54
N MET A 270 2.80 2.52 -4.40
CA MET A 270 3.18 1.79 -3.19
C MET A 270 2.05 0.86 -2.73
N GLY A 271 0.80 1.33 -2.71
CA GLY A 271 -0.35 0.51 -2.31
C GLY A 271 -0.57 -0.69 -3.23
N PHE A 272 -0.45 -0.51 -4.55
CA PHE A 272 -0.57 -1.61 -5.52
C PHE A 272 0.57 -2.64 -5.39
N ASN A 273 1.77 -2.20 -5.05
CA ASN A 273 2.96 -3.06 -4.97
C ASN A 273 3.24 -3.60 -3.56
N MET A 274 2.36 -3.43 -2.58
CA MET A 274 2.59 -3.91 -1.21
C MET A 274 2.61 -5.44 -1.09
N ASN A 275 1.88 -6.15 -1.95
CA ASN A 275 1.70 -7.61 -1.85
C ASN A 275 1.82 -8.33 -3.22
N PRO A 276 2.97 -8.19 -3.91
CA PRO A 276 3.14 -8.78 -5.23
C PRO A 276 3.13 -10.31 -5.14
N ALA A 277 2.43 -10.96 -6.08
CA ALA A 277 2.47 -12.42 -6.21
C ALA A 277 3.89 -12.91 -6.51
N ASN A 278 4.55 -12.20 -7.40
CA ASN A 278 5.95 -12.38 -7.74
C ASN A 278 6.68 -11.01 -7.69
N PRO A 279 7.52 -10.76 -6.67
CA PRO A 279 8.28 -9.52 -6.56
C PRO A 279 9.53 -9.45 -7.46
N GLU A 280 9.77 -10.42 -8.33
CA GLU A 280 10.98 -10.51 -9.19
C GLU A 280 11.33 -9.18 -9.86
N TYR A 281 10.34 -8.54 -10.51
CA TYR A 281 10.58 -7.27 -11.18
C TYR A 281 11.07 -6.20 -10.21
N ILE A 282 10.47 -6.13 -9.03
CA ILE A 282 10.86 -5.16 -8.00
C ILE A 282 12.25 -5.50 -7.47
N GLU A 283 12.55 -6.77 -7.17
CA GLU A 283 13.83 -7.24 -6.64
C GLU A 283 14.98 -7.07 -7.64
N LEU A 284 14.72 -7.32 -8.92
CA LEU A 284 15.67 -7.11 -10.01
C LEU A 284 16.06 -5.63 -10.13
N HIS A 285 15.10 -4.73 -9.90
CA HIS A 285 15.27 -3.28 -10.05
C HIS A 285 15.49 -2.54 -8.72
N ARG A 286 15.50 -3.23 -7.58
CA ARG A 286 15.56 -2.60 -6.24
C ARG A 286 16.87 -1.87 -5.97
N LYS A 287 17.95 -2.25 -6.65
CA LYS A 287 19.25 -1.55 -6.59
C LYS A 287 19.29 -0.25 -7.39
N LEU A 288 18.24 0.10 -8.14
CA LEU A 288 18.15 1.47 -8.66
C LEU A 288 18.04 2.43 -7.47
N LEU A 289 19.10 3.23 -7.29
CA LEU A 289 19.20 4.34 -6.35
C LEU A 289 17.92 5.23 -6.35
N ILE A 290 17.21 5.27 -7.48
CA ILE A 290 16.00 6.06 -7.71
C ILE A 290 14.83 5.60 -6.84
N CYS A 291 14.58 4.29 -6.63
CA CYS A 291 13.41 3.85 -5.86
C CYS A 291 13.53 4.16 -4.35
N SER A 292 14.76 4.15 -3.82
CA SER A 292 15.03 4.56 -2.43
C SER A 292 15.00 6.09 -2.30
N THR A 293 15.65 6.79 -3.24
CA THR A 293 15.74 8.26 -3.19
C THR A 293 14.42 8.96 -3.49
N THR A 294 13.50 8.39 -4.28
CA THR A 294 12.16 8.97 -4.50
C THR A 294 11.31 8.91 -3.24
N LEU A 295 11.38 7.81 -2.47
CA LEU A 295 10.71 7.69 -1.17
C LEU A 295 11.29 8.69 -0.16
N ASP A 296 12.61 8.75 -0.05
CA ASP A 296 13.29 9.66 0.88
C ASP A 296 13.10 11.14 0.48
N LEU A 297 13.05 11.44 -0.83
CA LEU A 297 12.78 12.77 -1.35
C LEU A 297 11.30 13.16 -1.18
N ALA A 298 10.35 12.23 -1.25
CA ALA A 298 8.94 12.48 -0.94
C ALA A 298 8.75 12.86 0.54
N ILE A 299 9.42 12.14 1.45
CA ILE A 299 9.42 12.45 2.88
C ILE A 299 10.09 13.81 3.13
N SER A 300 11.23 14.06 2.47
CA SER A 300 11.96 15.32 2.60
C SER A 300 11.18 16.51 2.04
N THR A 301 10.48 16.36 0.91
CA THR A 301 9.65 17.43 0.31
C THR A 301 8.39 17.72 1.13
N GLN A 302 7.74 16.71 1.72
CA GLN A 302 6.66 16.94 2.70
C GLN A 302 7.16 17.77 3.90
N THR A 303 8.37 17.49 4.38
CA THR A 303 8.97 18.20 5.51
C THR A 303 9.44 19.62 5.15
N PHE A 304 10.01 19.82 3.96
CA PHE A 304 10.55 21.13 3.54
C PHE A 304 9.46 22.10 3.09
N VAL A 305 8.37 21.60 2.48
CA VAL A 305 7.27 22.44 1.99
C VAL A 305 6.41 22.98 3.14
N MET A 306 6.25 22.26 4.25
CA MET A 306 5.58 22.80 5.45
C MET A 306 6.35 23.93 6.15
N ARG A 307 7.66 24.08 5.88
CA ARG A 307 8.51 25.05 6.60
C ARG A 307 8.65 26.41 5.90
N PHE A 308 8.09 26.58 4.71
CA PHE A 308 8.17 27.84 3.95
C PHE A 308 6.88 28.68 3.96
N ASP A 309 5.81 28.21 4.60
CA ASP A 309 4.57 29.00 4.78
C ASP A 309 4.55 29.81 6.11
N ILE A 310 5.70 29.97 6.78
CA ILE A 310 5.87 30.86 7.94
C ILE A 310 7.02 31.83 7.67
N ASN A 311 6.72 32.90 6.94
CA ASN A 311 7.20 34.28 7.09
C ASN A 311 6.78 35.14 5.89
#